data_AF-A0A7W5S8W0-F1
#
_entry.id   AF-A0A7W5S8W0-F1
#
_cell.length_a   1.000
_cell.length_b   1.000
_cell.length_c   1.000
_cell.angle_alpha   90.00
_cell.angle_beta   90.00
_cell.angle_gamma   90.00
#
_symmetry.space_group_name_H-M   'P 1'
#
loop_
_entity.id
_entity.type
_entity.pdbx_description
1 polymer ?
#
loop_
_entity_poly.entity_id
_entity_poly.type
_entity_poly.pdbx_seq_one_letter_code
_entity_poly.pdbx_strand_id
1 'polypeptide(L)' 'MAKETIETSLGAIWIEDLSSGEMRIWWPYGSRAGELAIGVLEGKARWHPKSKGWYVAAARRAEIYEELTAL' A
#
# COMPACT_ATOMS: atom_id res chain seq x y z
N MET A 1 12.96 0.74 -9.55
CA MET A 1 12.39 0.51 -8.21
C MET A 1 12.28 1.86 -7.56
N ALA A 2 11.08 2.44 -7.57
CA ALA A 2 10.80 3.70 -6.88
C ALA A 2 10.22 3.37 -5.50
N LYS A 3 10.66 4.10 -4.48
CA LYS A 3 10.08 4.04 -3.14
C LYS A 3 9.45 5.38 -2.85
N GLU A 4 8.20 5.35 -2.42
CA GLU A 4 7.39 6.52 -2.13
C GLU A 4 6.76 6.37 -0.75
N THR A 5 6.46 7.51 -0.14
CA THR A 5 5.73 7.58 1.13
C THR A 5 4.53 8.48 0.92
N ILE A 6 3.34 7.97 1.23
CA ILE A 6 2.13 8.77 1.37
C ILE A 6 2.01 9.15 2.85
N GLU A 7 2.13 10.44 3.13
CA GLU A 7 1.90 10.99 4.47
C GLU A 7 0.41 11.28 4.64
N THR A 8 -0.26 10.54 5.53
CA THR A 8 -1.66 10.80 5.90
C THR A 8 -1.72 11.46 7.28
N SER A 9 -2.87 12.03 7.61
CA SER A 9 -3.11 12.57 8.96
C SER A 9 -3.02 11.52 10.08
N LEU A 10 -3.04 10.23 9.73
CA LEU A 10 -3.07 9.09 10.66
C LEU A 10 -1.79 8.24 10.63
N GLY A 11 -0.78 8.69 9.86
CA GLY A 11 0.53 8.06 9.76
C GLY A 11 0.96 7.79 8.31
N ALA A 12 2.22 7.39 8.17
CA ALA A 12 2.80 7.10 6.86
C ALA A 12 2.31 5.75 6.29
N ILE A 13 2.11 5.73 4.97
CA ILE A 13 1.96 4.53 4.16
C ILE A 13 3.15 4.48 3.21
N TRP A 14 3.88 3.38 3.21
CA TRP A 14 5.05 3.17 2.38
C TRP A 14 4.72 2.34 1.16
N ILE A 15 5.26 2.77 0.02
CA ILE A 15 5.01 2.19 -1.30
C ILE A 15 6.35 1.87 -1.96
N GLU A 16 6.43 0.71 -2.61
CA GLU A 16 7.57 0.30 -3.42
C GLU A 16 7.10 -0.32 -4.73
N ASP A 17 7.58 0.24 -5.83
CA ASP A 17 7.42 -0.34 -7.15
C ASP A 17 8.44 -1.45 -7.39
N LEU A 18 7.93 -2.65 -7.63
CA LEU A 18 8.74 -3.82 -7.92
C LEU A 18 9.01 -3.92 -9.42
N SER A 19 10.12 -4.56 -9.77
CA SER A 19 10.47 -4.83 -11.16
C SER A 19 9.49 -5.76 -11.88
N SER A 20 8.65 -6.49 -11.14
CA SER A 20 7.54 -7.29 -11.69
C SER A 20 6.38 -6.43 -12.21
N GLY A 21 6.38 -5.12 -11.95
CA GLY A 21 5.25 -4.23 -12.19
C GLY A 21 4.21 -4.23 -11.06
N GLU A 22 4.37 -5.09 -10.06
CA GLU A 22 3.56 -5.04 -8.84
C GLU A 22 4.00 -3.86 -7.95
N MET A 23 3.04 -3.35 -7.19
CA MET A 23 3.27 -2.34 -6.17
C MET A 23 3.13 -2.99 -4.79
N ARG A 24 4.14 -2.84 -3.95
CA ARG A 24 4.11 -3.29 -2.56
C ARG A 24 3.74 -2.12 -1.66
N ILE A 25 2.82 -2.36 -0.73
CA ILE A 25 2.34 -1.38 0.25
C ILE A 25 2.50 -1.95 1.66
N TRP A 26 3.02 -1.14 2.57
CA TRP A 26 3.12 -1.45 3.99
C TRP A 26 3.17 -0.17 4.82
N TRP A 27 3.20 -0.28 6.14
CA TRP A 27 3.17 0.88 7.05
C TRP A 27 3.95 0.58 8.34
N PRO A 28 4.30 1.60 9.13
CA PRO A 28 4.88 1.42 10.45
C PRO A 28 3.99 0.60 11.38
N TYR A 29 4.61 -0.19 12.27
CA TYR A 29 3.87 -0.97 13.26
C TYR A 29 3.05 -0.05 14.18
N GLY A 30 1.77 -0.39 14.39
CA GLY A 30 0.85 0.43 15.20
C GLY A 30 0.31 1.68 14.50
N SER A 31 0.60 1.88 13.21
CA SER A 31 0.05 2.99 12.43
C SER A 31 -1.46 2.83 12.23
N ARG A 32 -2.24 3.87 12.58
CA ARG A 32 -3.68 3.93 12.34
C ARG A 32 -4.02 4.05 10.86
N ALA A 33 -3.15 4.68 10.07
CA ALA A 33 -3.27 4.70 8.61
C ALA A 33 -3.32 3.28 8.02
N GLY A 34 -2.67 2.31 8.68
CA GLY A 34 -2.71 0.91 8.28
C GLY A 34 -4.11 0.28 8.35
N GLU A 35 -4.89 0.60 9.38
CA GLU A 35 -6.25 0.08 9.53
C GLU A 35 -7.17 0.59 8.42
N LEU A 36 -7.04 1.86 8.03
CA LEU A 36 -7.78 2.42 6.91
C LEU A 36 -7.31 1.88 5.55
N ALA A 37 -5.99 1.76 5.37
CA ALA A 37 -5.41 1.21 4.16
C ALA A 37 -5.86 -0.23 3.91
N ILE A 38 -6.08 -1.04 4.96
CA ILE A 38 -6.65 -2.39 4.80
C ILE A 38 -8.01 -2.33 4.09
N GLY A 39 -8.88 -1.37 4.44
CA GLY A 39 -10.19 -1.23 3.78
C GLY A 39 -10.10 -0.91 2.29
N VAL A 40 -9.07 -0.17 1.86
CA VAL A 40 -8.78 0.08 0.44
C VAL A 40 -8.24 -1.18 -0.25
N LEU A 41 -7.41 -1.97 0.45
CA LEU A 41 -6.66 -3.09 -0.12
C LEU A 41 -7.41 -4.42 -0.12
N GLU A 42 -8.39 -4.57 0.76
CA GLU A 42 -9.16 -5.80 0.93
C GLU A 42 -9.91 -6.15 -0.37
N GLY A 43 -9.73 -7.39 -0.84
CA GLY A 43 -10.28 -7.85 -2.11
C GLY A 43 -9.58 -7.31 -3.38
N LYS A 44 -8.72 -6.29 -3.27
CA LYS A 44 -8.00 -5.69 -4.41
C LYS A 44 -6.50 -6.06 -4.44
N ALA A 45 -5.93 -6.44 -3.31
CA ALA A 45 -4.52 -6.75 -3.13
C ALA A 45 -4.32 -8.09 -2.42
N ARG A 46 -3.10 -8.65 -2.55
CA ARG A 46 -2.70 -9.88 -1.86
C ARG A 46 -1.80 -9.57 -0.67
N TRP A 47 -2.18 -10.03 0.52
CA TRP A 47 -1.29 -10.00 1.68
C TRP A 47 -0.17 -11.03 1.54
N HIS A 48 1.07 -10.62 1.84
CA HIS A 48 2.22 -11.51 1.88
C HIS A 48 2.84 -11.54 3.29
N PRO A 49 2.73 -12.65 4.03
CA PRO A 49 3.07 -12.70 5.46
C PRO A 49 4.57 -12.53 5.73
N LYS A 50 5.44 -13.05 4.85
CA LYS A 50 6.90 -12.99 5.05
C LYS A 50 7.46 -11.57 4.95
N SER A 51 6.93 -10.77 4.03
CA SER A 51 7.33 -9.37 3.87
C SER A 51 6.45 -8.40 4.63
N LYS A 52 5.41 -8.89 5.32
CA LYS A 52 4.41 -8.08 6.03
C LYS A 52 3.91 -6.89 5.19
N GLY A 53 3.49 -7.18 3.96
CA GLY A 53 3.03 -6.15 3.04
C GLY A 53 1.99 -6.66 2.05
N TRP A 54 1.23 -5.74 1.51
CA TRP A 54 0.21 -5.97 0.48
C TRP A 54 0.83 -5.77 -0.90
N TYR A 55 0.46 -6.64 -1.83
CA TYR A 55 0.94 -6.63 -3.21
C TYR A 55 -0.24 -6.37 -4.14
N VAL A 56 -0.13 -5.31 -4.92
CA VAL A 56 -1.12 -4.85 -5.87
C VAL A 56 -0.61 -5.13 -7.28
N ALA A 57 -1.45 -5.76 -8.10
CA ALA A 57 -1.13 -6.00 -9.50
C ALA A 57 -1.03 -4.70 -10.29
N ALA A 58 -0.16 -4.66 -11.31
CA ALA A 58 0.09 -3.48 -12.14
C ALA A 58 -1.20 -2.81 -12.66
N ALA A 59 -2.19 -3.60 -13.06
CA ALA A 59 -3.47 -3.13 -13.61
C ALA A 59 -4.31 -2.28 -12.64
N ARG A 60 -4.10 -2.43 -11.32
CA ARG A 60 -4.84 -1.69 -10.26
C ARG A 60 -3.97 -0.67 -9.55
N ARG A 61 -2.70 -0.51 -9.96
CA ARG A 61 -1.74 0.32 -9.23
C ARG A 61 -2.23 1.77 -9.09
N ALA A 62 -2.65 2.38 -10.20
CA ALA A 62 -3.10 3.77 -10.21
C ALA A 62 -4.33 3.98 -9.33
N GLU A 63 -5.34 3.10 -9.48
CA GLU A 63 -6.57 3.08 -8.65
C GLU A 63 -6.23 3.06 -7.15
N ILE A 64 -5.39 2.10 -6.73
CA ILE A 64 -5.02 1.97 -5.31
C ILE A 64 -4.20 3.16 -4.82
N TYR A 65 -3.28 3.68 -5.62
CA TYR A 65 -2.47 4.83 -5.23
C TYR A 65 -3.33 6.08 -4.99
N GLU A 66 -4.28 6.34 -5.88
CA GLU A 66 -5.24 7.45 -5.74
C GLU A 66 -6.12 7.28 -4.50
N GLU A 67 -6.67 6.08 -4.28
CA GLU A 67 -7.49 5.80 -3.09
C GLU A 67 -6.70 5.96 -1.78
N LEU A 68 -5.44 5.52 -1.73
CA LEU A 68 -4.59 5.68 -0.55
C LEU A 68 -4.18 7.13 -0.29
N THR A 69 -4.03 7.94 -1.34
CA THR A 69 -3.70 9.36 -1.22
C THR A 69 -4.92 10.18 -0.74
N ALA A 70 -6.12 9.64 -0.91
CA ALA A 70 -7.37 10.26 -0.46
C ALA A 70 -7.76 9.92 0.99
N LEU A 71 -6.97 9.08 1.69
CA LEU A 71 -7.16 8.72 3.12
C LEU A 71 -6.75 9.86 4.07
#